data_AF-A0ABD1ZGW3-F1
#
_entry.id   AF-A0ABD1ZGW3-F1
#
_cell.length_a   1.000
_cell.length_b   1.000
_cell.length_c   1.000
_cell.angle_alpha   90.00
_cell.angle_beta   90.00
_cell.angle_gamma   90.00
#
_symmetry.space_group_name_H-M   'P 1'
#
loop_
_entity.id
_entity.type
_entity.pdbx_description
1 polymer ?
#
loop_
_entity_poly.entity_id
_entity_poly.type
_entity_poly.pdbx_seq_one_letter_code
_entity_poly.pdbx_strand_id
1 'polypeptide(L)'
;MRSELTMAERIQICRHHEGGRITNKALSLRASEKMGKPISEMMISKILIHKIELLGSDVGSNRKHYRKPECPNLESISYSWFLTMQEANVTISDAMLIAKAKMLSNSVPRESAKEFKFSNGWLQGFKSRHGISSKQASVSLEFLHQ
;
A
#
# COMPACT_ATOMS: atom_id res chain seq x y z
N MET A 1 -2.84 17.53 -22.31
CA MET A 1 -3.56 16.47 -21.57
C MET A 1 -2.82 16.20 -20.26
N ARG A 2 -3.52 16.06 -19.13
CA ARG A 2 -2.92 15.59 -17.87
C ARG A 2 -2.94 14.07 -17.89
N SER A 3 -1.77 13.44 -17.78
CA SER A 3 -1.66 11.99 -17.71
C SER A 3 -2.00 11.51 -16.30
N GLU A 4 -2.92 10.56 -16.18
CA GLU A 4 -3.22 9.97 -14.88
C GLU A 4 -2.16 8.92 -14.52
N LEU A 5 -1.48 9.14 -13.39
CA LEU A 5 -0.46 8.23 -12.86
C LEU A 5 -1.01 7.40 -11.70
N THR A 6 -0.74 6.10 -11.77
CA THR A 6 -0.98 5.13 -10.69
C THR A 6 -0.04 5.36 -9.52
N MET A 7 -0.37 4.78 -8.36
CA MET A 7 0.51 4.87 -7.19
C MET A 7 1.85 4.17 -7.45
N ALA A 8 1.83 2.99 -8.09
CA ALA A 8 3.03 2.27 -8.50
C ALA A 8 3.94 3.12 -9.40
N GLU A 9 3.37 3.84 -10.37
CA GLU A 9 4.14 4.74 -11.25
C GLU A 9 4.78 5.90 -10.48
N ARG A 10 4.06 6.49 -9.53
CA ARG A 10 4.60 7.56 -8.66
C ARG A 10 5.74 7.04 -7.79
N ILE A 11 5.60 5.86 -7.20
CA ILE A 11 6.65 5.19 -6.42
C ILE A 11 7.88 4.94 -7.30
N GLN A 12 7.67 4.46 -8.53
CA GLN A 12 8.75 4.22 -9.47
C GLN A 12 9.54 5.51 -9.78
N ILE A 13 8.84 6.63 -10.01
CA ILE A 13 9.47 7.95 -10.21
C ILE A 13 10.31 8.34 -8.98
N CYS A 14 9.78 8.17 -7.77
CA CYS A 14 10.50 8.45 -6.53
C CYS A 14 11.76 7.59 -6.36
N ARG A 15 11.71 6.29 -6.70
CA ARG A 15 12.86 5.39 -6.67
C ARG A 15 13.94 5.80 -7.68
N HIS A 16 13.56 6.21 -8.88
CA HIS A 16 14.54 6.66 -9.90
C HIS A 16 15.22 7.98 -9.52
N HIS A 17 14.57 8.80 -8.68
CA HIS A 17 15.17 10.01 -8.12
C HIS A 17 16.17 9.71 -6.99
N GLU A 18 16.12 8.54 -6.34
CA GLU A 18 17.11 8.16 -5.30
C GLU A 18 18.47 7.77 -5.85
N GLY A 19 18.53 7.32 -7.10
CA GLY A 19 19.77 6.88 -7.74
C GLY A 19 20.77 7.98 -8.12
N GLY A 20 20.51 9.26 -7.79
CA GLY A 20 21.47 10.35 -8.01
C GLY A 20 20.86 11.73 -8.23
N ARG A 21 21.71 12.73 -8.51
CA ARG A 21 21.29 14.11 -8.85
C ARG A 21 20.69 14.16 -10.26
N ILE A 22 19.45 13.74 -10.41
CA ILE A 22 18.67 13.90 -11.64
C ILE A 22 17.81 15.16 -11.56
N THR A 23 17.77 15.95 -12.63
CA THR A 23 16.90 17.13 -12.70
C THR A 23 15.46 16.73 -12.98
N ASN A 24 14.49 17.57 -12.58
CA ASN A 24 13.07 17.31 -12.85
C ASN A 24 12.78 17.12 -14.35
N LYS A 25 13.49 17.85 -15.22
CA LYS A 25 13.43 17.71 -16.69
C LYS A 25 13.90 16.34 -17.17
N ALA A 26 15.08 15.91 -16.74
CA ALA A 26 15.62 14.61 -17.11
C ALA A 26 14.77 13.45 -16.56
N LEU A 27 14.23 13.60 -15.35
CA LEU A 27 13.34 12.62 -14.73
C LEU A 27 11.98 12.55 -15.45
N SER A 28 11.43 13.69 -15.88
CA SER A 28 10.22 13.78 -16.69
C SER A 28 10.36 13.03 -18.02
N LEU A 29 11.47 13.23 -18.73
CA LEU A 29 11.72 12.57 -20.01
C LEU A 29 11.80 11.05 -19.84
N ARG A 30 12.66 10.58 -18.92
CA ARG A 30 12.83 9.14 -18.63
C ARG A 30 11.54 8.48 -18.16
N ALA A 31 10.77 9.15 -17.31
CA ALA A 31 9.48 8.63 -16.86
C ALA A 31 8.47 8.55 -18.01
N SER A 32 8.47 9.55 -18.90
CA SER A 32 7.57 9.57 -20.06
C SER A 32 7.86 8.44 -21.04
N GLU A 33 9.14 8.21 -21.34
CA GLU A 33 9.61 7.11 -22.20
C GLU A 33 9.24 5.75 -21.58
N LYS A 34 9.56 5.56 -20.30
CA LYS A 34 9.34 4.28 -19.61
C LYS A 34 7.85 3.93 -19.44
N MET A 35 6.99 4.93 -19.31
CA MET A 35 5.54 4.73 -19.07
C MET A 35 4.69 4.92 -20.35
N GLY A 36 5.29 5.28 -21.47
CA GLY A 36 4.60 5.53 -22.74
C GLY A 36 3.55 6.65 -22.68
N LYS A 37 3.70 7.62 -21.75
CA LYS A 37 2.75 8.73 -21.58
C LYS A 37 3.44 10.04 -21.20
N PRO A 38 2.93 11.21 -21.62
CA PRO A 38 3.61 12.47 -21.36
C PRO A 38 3.58 12.84 -19.88
N ILE A 39 4.74 13.03 -19.27
CA ILE A 39 4.89 13.42 -17.86
C ILE A 39 5.62 14.77 -17.81
N SER A 40 4.95 15.80 -17.29
CA SER A 40 5.53 17.14 -17.20
C SER A 40 6.43 17.30 -15.97
N GLU A 41 7.37 18.23 -16.05
CA GLU A 41 8.27 18.60 -14.93
C GLU A 41 7.48 19.05 -13.69
N MET A 42 6.38 19.76 -13.90
CA MET A 42 5.45 20.16 -12.84
C MET A 42 4.84 18.95 -12.12
N MET A 43 4.52 17.88 -12.86
CA MET A 43 3.98 16.66 -12.26
C MET A 43 5.06 15.91 -11.46
N ILE A 44 6.30 15.87 -11.96
CA ILE A 44 7.46 15.36 -11.21
C ILE A 44 7.62 16.11 -9.89
N SER A 45 7.62 17.44 -9.92
CA SER A 45 7.75 18.27 -8.71
C SER A 45 6.67 17.94 -7.67
N LYS A 46 5.40 17.83 -8.09
CA LYS A 46 4.29 17.45 -7.21
C LYS A 46 4.43 16.05 -6.61
N ILE A 47 4.96 15.09 -7.37
CA ILE A 47 5.20 13.72 -6.89
C ILE A 47 6.32 13.73 -5.85
N LEU A 48 7.41 14.45 -6.12
CA LEU A 48 8.59 14.48 -5.24
C LEU A 48 8.30 15.18 -3.91
N ILE A 49 7.35 16.11 -3.84
CA ILE A 49 6.87 16.69 -2.57
C ILE A 49 6.40 15.61 -1.58
N HIS A 50 5.76 14.55 -2.08
CA HIS A 50 5.25 13.44 -1.27
C HIS A 50 6.17 12.21 -1.28
N LYS A 51 7.44 12.37 -1.67
CA LYS A 51 8.37 11.25 -1.88
C LYS A 51 8.49 10.32 -0.68
N ILE A 52 8.62 10.86 0.53
CA ILE A 52 8.79 10.08 1.76
C ILE A 52 7.57 9.19 2.01
N GLU A 53 6.37 9.75 1.90
CA GLU A 53 5.11 9.01 2.08
C GLU A 53 4.95 7.92 1.02
N LEU A 54 5.30 8.20 -0.24
CA LEU A 54 5.22 7.25 -1.34
C LEU A 54 6.18 6.08 -1.16
N LEU A 55 7.42 6.34 -0.75
CA LEU A 55 8.43 5.29 -0.55
C LEU A 55 8.17 4.44 0.70
N GLY A 56 7.57 5.04 1.75
CA GLY A 56 7.16 4.30 2.94
C GLY A 56 5.86 3.51 2.77
N SER A 57 5.13 3.71 1.66
CA SER A 57 3.96 2.90 1.34
C SER A 57 4.40 1.60 0.67
N ASP A 58 4.19 0.46 1.34
CA ASP A 58 4.43 -0.89 0.78
C ASP A 58 3.42 -1.27 -0.34
N VAL A 59 2.60 -0.30 -0.73
CA VAL A 59 1.41 -0.51 -1.56
C VAL A 59 1.75 -0.20 -3.01
N GLY A 60 2.38 -1.19 -3.68
CA GLY A 60 2.58 -1.21 -5.14
C GLY A 60 1.27 -1.39 -5.92
N SER A 61 0.28 -0.51 -5.70
CA SER A 61 -1.04 -0.66 -6.32
C SER A 61 -1.10 0.00 -7.70
N ASN A 62 -1.69 -0.70 -8.67
CA ASN A 62 -2.12 -0.14 -9.96
C ASN A 62 -3.27 0.89 -9.82
N ARG A 63 -3.75 1.16 -8.60
CA ARG A 63 -4.76 2.18 -8.34
C ARG A 63 -4.18 3.59 -8.49
N LYS A 64 -4.97 4.49 -9.07
CA LYS A 64 -4.65 5.92 -9.26
C LYS A 64 -4.63 6.71 -7.95
N HIS A 65 -5.38 6.26 -6.95
CA HIS A 65 -5.45 6.88 -5.63
C HIS A 65 -5.29 5.83 -4.53
N TYR A 66 -4.36 6.08 -3.61
CA TYR A 66 -4.26 5.35 -2.36
C TYR A 66 -5.36 5.86 -1.43
N ARG A 67 -6.22 4.96 -0.94
CA ARG A 67 -7.15 5.27 0.14
C ARG A 67 -6.50 4.83 1.43
N LYS A 68 -6.08 5.81 2.25
CA LYS A 68 -5.61 5.56 3.60
C LYS A 68 -6.64 4.74 4.38
N PRO A 69 -6.20 3.79 5.20
CA PRO A 69 -7.12 3.10 6.09
C PRO A 69 -7.72 4.07 7.10
N GLU A 70 -8.95 3.82 7.51
CA GLU A 70 -9.69 4.69 8.44
C GLU A 70 -9.04 4.69 9.85
N CYS A 71 -8.31 3.62 10.21
CA CYS A 71 -7.46 3.56 11.41
C CYS A 71 -6.12 2.87 11.08
N PRO A 72 -5.08 3.62 10.65
CA PRO A 72 -3.79 3.05 10.25
C PRO A 72 -3.09 2.22 11.32
N ASN A 73 -3.15 2.67 12.59
CA ASN A 73 -2.53 1.98 13.71
C ASN A 73 -3.16 0.59 13.93
N LEU A 74 -4.48 0.52 13.94
CA LEU A 74 -5.22 -0.74 14.07
C LEU A 74 -4.97 -1.68 12.88
N GLU A 75 -4.89 -1.12 11.68
CA GLU A 75 -4.59 -1.88 10.46
C GLU A 75 -3.20 -2.52 10.52
N SER A 76 -2.18 -1.74 10.92
CA SER A 76 -0.81 -2.22 11.08
C SER A 76 -0.71 -3.40 12.07
N ILE A 77 -1.33 -3.27 13.25
CA ILE A 77 -1.33 -4.33 14.26
C ILE A 77 -2.08 -5.58 13.75
N SER A 78 -3.21 -5.38 13.06
CA SER A 78 -3.98 -6.49 12.48
C SER A 78 -3.20 -7.23 11.40
N TYR A 79 -2.44 -6.50 10.58
CA TYR A 79 -1.58 -7.08 9.53
C TYR A 79 -0.37 -7.81 10.11
N SER A 80 0.30 -7.23 11.11
CA SER A 80 1.41 -7.90 11.79
C SER A 80 0.97 -9.24 12.41
N TRP A 81 -0.20 -9.28 13.07
CA TRP A 81 -0.74 -10.55 13.55
C TRP A 81 -1.03 -11.54 12.41
N PHE A 82 -1.60 -11.06 11.30
CA PHE A 82 -1.86 -11.92 10.14
C PHE A 82 -0.57 -12.56 9.59
N LEU A 83 0.52 -11.79 9.49
CA LEU A 83 1.83 -12.30 9.08
C LEU A 83 2.35 -13.37 10.03
N THR A 84 2.27 -13.15 11.35
CA THR A 84 2.66 -14.17 12.35
C THR A 84 1.87 -15.47 12.19
N MET A 85 0.57 -15.38 11.84
CA MET A 85 -0.23 -16.58 11.58
C MET A 85 0.15 -17.28 10.28
N GLN A 86 0.50 -16.52 9.23
CA GLN A 86 1.03 -17.09 7.98
C GLN A 86 2.37 -17.80 8.20
N GLU A 87 3.28 -17.21 8.97
CA GLU A 87 4.56 -17.83 9.34
C GLU A 87 4.36 -19.14 10.10
N ALA A 88 3.32 -19.20 10.94
CA ALA A 88 2.92 -20.41 11.64
C ALA A 88 2.13 -21.42 10.77
N ASN A 89 1.99 -21.18 9.46
CA ASN A 89 1.19 -21.96 8.51
C ASN A 89 -0.29 -22.15 8.93
N VAL A 90 -0.83 -21.19 9.68
CA VAL A 90 -2.24 -21.21 10.11
C VAL A 90 -3.09 -20.55 9.03
N THR A 91 -4.09 -21.29 8.54
CA THR A 91 -5.07 -20.72 7.60
C THR A 91 -6.02 -19.78 8.35
N ILE A 92 -5.98 -18.49 8.00
CA ILE A 92 -6.84 -17.46 8.61
C ILE A 92 -8.05 -17.20 7.71
N SER A 93 -9.23 -17.51 8.23
CA SER A 93 -10.50 -17.14 7.57
C SER A 93 -10.81 -15.65 7.74
N ASP A 94 -11.64 -15.13 6.84
CA ASP A 94 -12.14 -13.76 6.87
C ASP A 94 -12.81 -13.41 8.21
N ALA A 95 -13.57 -14.36 8.77
CA ALA A 95 -14.23 -14.21 10.06
C ALA A 95 -13.21 -14.11 11.21
N MET A 96 -12.13 -14.91 11.18
CA MET A 96 -11.07 -14.84 12.18
C MET A 96 -10.32 -13.51 12.13
N LEU A 97 -10.02 -13.02 10.92
CA LEU A 97 -9.38 -11.73 10.74
C LEU A 97 -10.25 -10.58 11.27
N ILE A 98 -11.55 -10.59 10.96
CA ILE A 98 -12.51 -9.62 11.51
C ILE A 98 -12.58 -9.71 13.04
N ALA A 99 -12.68 -10.92 13.59
CA ALA A 99 -12.77 -11.13 15.03
C ALA A 99 -11.52 -10.61 15.75
N LYS A 100 -10.32 -10.90 15.21
CA LYS A 100 -9.08 -10.41 15.78
C LYS A 100 -8.98 -8.89 15.70
N ALA A 101 -9.30 -8.28 14.55
CA ALA A 101 -9.25 -6.83 14.39
C ALA A 101 -10.21 -6.11 15.35
N LYS A 102 -11.40 -6.68 15.59
CA LYS A 102 -12.34 -6.20 16.63
C LYS A 102 -11.70 -6.25 18.02
N MET A 103 -11.09 -7.37 18.39
CA MET A 103 -10.42 -7.50 19.69
C MET A 103 -9.30 -6.47 19.85
N LEU A 104 -8.46 -6.29 18.83
CA LEU A 104 -7.35 -5.34 18.84
C LEU A 104 -7.84 -3.89 18.99
N SER A 105 -9.01 -3.56 18.44
CA SER A 105 -9.56 -2.20 18.57
C SER A 105 -10.01 -1.82 19.97
N ASN A 106 -10.23 -2.79 20.85
CA ASN A 106 -10.49 -2.52 22.26
C ASN A 106 -9.22 -2.09 23.00
N SER A 107 -8.05 -2.44 22.47
CA SER A 107 -6.75 -2.15 23.08
C SER A 107 -6.10 -0.88 22.55
N VAL A 108 -6.63 -0.30 21.46
CA VAL A 108 -6.09 0.93 20.85
C VAL A 108 -6.97 2.12 21.23
N PRO A 109 -6.40 3.23 21.74
CA PRO A 109 -7.15 4.45 21.98
C PRO A 109 -7.85 4.91 20.70
N ARG A 110 -9.15 5.18 20.79
CA ARG A 110 -9.95 5.56 19.62
C ARG A 110 -9.60 7.00 19.23
N GLU A 111 -8.86 7.19 18.14
CA GLU A 111 -8.52 8.53 17.64
C GLU A 111 -9.74 9.28 17.08
N SER A 112 -10.84 8.58 16.77
CA SER A 112 -12.08 9.16 16.24
C SER A 112 -13.30 8.82 17.10
N ALA A 113 -14.20 9.80 17.30
CA ALA A 113 -15.48 9.62 18.01
C ALA A 113 -16.47 8.69 17.29
N LYS A 114 -16.19 8.29 16.05
CA LYS A 114 -17.04 7.40 15.26
C LYS A 114 -16.69 5.94 15.54
N GLU A 115 -17.71 5.10 15.69
CA GLU A 115 -17.53 3.65 15.77
C GLU A 115 -16.89 3.11 14.48
N PHE A 116 -15.73 2.48 14.63
CA PHE A 116 -15.03 1.82 13.53
C PHE A 116 -15.79 0.56 13.11
N LYS A 117 -16.17 0.47 11.82
CA LYS A 117 -16.96 -0.67 11.30
C LYS A 117 -16.08 -1.67 10.58
N PHE A 118 -15.89 -2.85 11.19
CA PHE A 118 -15.28 -4.02 10.57
C PHE A 118 -16.23 -4.70 9.56
N SER A 119 -16.64 -3.94 8.55
CA SER A 119 -17.53 -4.39 7.48
C SER A 119 -16.78 -5.22 6.44
N ASN A 120 -17.54 -5.89 5.56
CA ASN A 120 -16.98 -6.53 4.37
C ASN A 120 -16.19 -5.54 3.50
N GLY A 121 -16.63 -4.28 3.43
CA GLY A 121 -15.91 -3.22 2.69
C GLY A 121 -14.54 -2.89 3.31
N TRP A 122 -14.46 -2.84 4.65
CA TRP A 122 -13.18 -2.70 5.35
C TRP A 122 -12.25 -3.87 5.05
N LEU A 123 -12.75 -5.11 5.16
CA LEU A 123 -11.98 -6.33 4.94
C LEU A 123 -11.45 -6.42 3.50
N GLN A 124 -12.28 -6.12 2.50
CA GLN A 124 -11.87 -6.07 1.10
C GLN A 124 -10.79 -5.00 0.87
N GLY A 125 -10.93 -3.84 1.52
CA GLY A 125 -9.91 -2.80 1.52
C GLY A 125 -8.60 -3.27 2.15
N PHE A 126 -8.66 -3.90 3.33
CA PHE A 126 -7.52 -4.45 4.07
C PHE A 126 -6.76 -5.46 3.20
N LYS A 127 -7.47 -6.48 2.70
CA LYS A 127 -6.89 -7.50 1.82
C LYS A 127 -6.25 -6.88 0.57
N SER A 128 -6.95 -5.94 -0.05
CA SER A 128 -6.46 -5.25 -1.24
C SER A 128 -5.22 -4.39 -0.99
N ARG A 129 -5.07 -3.79 0.21
CA ARG A 129 -3.88 -2.99 0.56
C ARG A 129 -2.68 -3.87 0.90
N HIS A 130 -2.93 -5.05 1.47
CA HIS A 130 -1.89 -5.99 1.88
C HIS A 130 -1.63 -7.14 0.89
N GLY A 131 -2.22 -7.08 -0.32
CA GLY A 131 -2.02 -8.11 -1.35
C GLY A 131 -2.57 -9.49 -0.99
N ILE A 132 -3.50 -9.57 -0.02
CA ILE A 132 -4.07 -10.85 0.45
C ILE A 132 -5.11 -11.32 -0.56
N SER A 133 -4.79 -12.37 -1.31
CA SER A 133 -5.69 -13.00 -2.26
C SER A 133 -6.57 -14.06 -1.56
N SER A 134 -7.86 -14.13 -1.90
CA SER A 134 -8.77 -15.18 -1.40
C SER A 134 -8.35 -16.61 -1.78
N LYS A 135 -7.33 -16.79 -2.62
CA LYS A 135 -6.82 -18.11 -3.04
C LYS A 135 -5.74 -18.70 -2.13
N GLN A 136 -5.32 -18.05 -1.05
CA GLN A 136 -4.32 -18.61 -0.14
C GLN A 136 -4.96 -19.64 0.82
N ALA A 137 -5.32 -20.80 0.26
CA ALA A 137 -5.16 -22.07 0.95
C ALA A 137 -3.73 -22.53 0.61
N SER A 138 -2.83 -22.50 1.60
CA SER A 138 -1.45 -23.03 1.54
C SER A 138 -0.64 -22.70 0.27
N VAL A 139 0.25 -21.71 0.34
CA VAL A 139 1.41 -21.70 -0.56
C VAL A 139 2.65 -21.56 0.31
N SER A 140 3.45 -22.62 0.31
CA SER A 140 4.76 -22.72 0.95
C SER A 140 5.64 -21.52 0.60
N LEU A 141 6.29 -20.97 1.63
CA LEU A 141 7.33 -19.96 1.51
C LEU A 141 8.59 -20.58 0.88
N GLU A 142 8.62 -20.66 -0.44
CA GLU A 142 9.85 -20.50 -1.18
C GLU A 142 9.80 -19.15 -1.90
N PHE A 143 10.95 -18.49 -1.98
CA PHE A 143 11.19 -17.11 -2.44
C PHE A 143 10.98 -16.01 -1.40
N LEU A 144 11.99 -15.87 -0.53
CA LEU A 144 12.65 -14.58 -0.33
C LEU A 144 14.11 -14.79 0.13
N HIS A 145 14.94 -15.22 -0.82
CA HIS A 145 16.37 -14.93 -0.82
C HIS A 145 16.80 -14.72 -2.29
N GLN A 146 16.86 -13.45 -2.68
CA GLN A 146 17.84 -12.90 -3.63
C GLN A 146 17.82 -11.38 -3.58
#